data_AF-E4PRU4-F1
#
_entry.id   AF-E4PRU4-F1
#
_cell.length_a   1.000
_cell.length_b   1.000
_cell.length_c   1.000
_cell.angle_alpha   90.00
_cell.angle_beta   90.00
_cell.angle_gamma   90.00
#
_symmetry.space_group_name_H-M   'P 1'
#
loop_
_entity.id
_entity.type
_entity.pdbx_description
1 polymer ?
#
loop_
_entity_poly.entity_id
_entity_poly.type
_entity_poly.pdbx_seq_one_letter_code
_entity_poly.pdbx_strand_id
1 'polypeptide(L)'
;MPITKRCQFTDNEIKNAYEEAGSLSGMAERLNITYPTAATWAHELGLTLKNQGYNKPALEITGLQCRHAREYLGLTRDVFCAQSNVSKTAIREFELGNSTLRKGNMDKVMELFKRYRVTFNSDGTFE
;
A
#
# COMPACT_ATOMS: atom_id res chain seq x y z
N MET A 1 -18.42 -27.47 28.21
CA MET A 1 -18.79 -26.74 26.97
C MET A 1 -18.11 -25.39 27.03
N PRO A 2 -17.42 -24.89 25.98
CA PRO A 2 -16.88 -23.55 26.04
C PRO A 2 -18.05 -22.56 26.04
N ILE A 3 -18.13 -21.72 27.06
CA ILE A 3 -19.05 -20.57 27.11
C ILE A 3 -18.65 -19.69 25.94
N THR A 4 -19.45 -19.68 24.88
CA THR A 4 -19.18 -18.85 23.71
C THR A 4 -19.19 -17.40 24.18
N LYS A 5 -18.02 -16.73 24.14
CA LYS A 5 -17.88 -15.30 24.51
C LYS A 5 -18.93 -14.40 23.84
N ARG A 6 -19.53 -14.87 22.74
CA ARG A 6 -20.64 -14.22 22.03
C ARG A 6 -21.88 -13.97 22.91
N CYS A 7 -22.18 -14.82 23.90
CA CYS A 7 -23.32 -14.58 24.79
C CYS A 7 -23.11 -13.39 25.75
N GLN A 8 -21.88 -12.85 25.83
CA GLN A 8 -21.54 -11.72 26.68
C GLN A 8 -21.67 -10.37 25.94
N PHE A 9 -21.88 -10.39 24.62
CA PHE A 9 -21.96 -9.18 23.80
C PHE A 9 -23.23 -9.19 22.97
N THR A 10 -23.94 -8.08 22.95
CA THR A 10 -25.04 -7.82 22.04
C THR A 10 -24.53 -7.51 20.64
N ASP A 11 -25.36 -7.75 19.62
CA ASP A 11 -25.04 -7.42 18.23
C ASP A 11 -24.69 -5.93 18.06
N ASN A 12 -25.32 -5.05 18.85
CA ASN A 12 -25.04 -3.61 18.83
C ASN A 12 -23.66 -3.27 19.41
N GLU A 13 -23.24 -3.92 20.49
CA GLU A 13 -21.90 -3.72 21.06
C GLU A 13 -20.80 -4.18 20.08
N ILE A 14 -21.04 -5.27 19.36
CA ILE A 14 -20.12 -5.78 18.35
C ILE A 14 -20.00 -4.81 17.17
N LYS A 15 -21.13 -4.26 16.70
CA LYS A 15 -21.16 -3.24 15.63
C LYS A 15 -20.45 -1.96 16.05
N ASN A 16 -20.76 -1.43 17.24
CA ASN A 16 -20.12 -0.22 17.76
C ASN A 16 -18.62 -0.41 17.95
N ALA A 17 -18.18 -1.58 18.45
CA ALA A 17 -16.76 -1.88 18.60
C ALA A 17 -16.01 -1.88 17.26
N TYR A 18 -16.63 -2.34 16.18
CA TYR A 18 -16.06 -2.27 14.83
C TYR A 18 -16.05 -0.83 14.29
N GLU A 19 -17.16 -0.10 14.42
CA GLU A 19 -17.27 1.29 13.94
C GLU A 19 -16.26 2.21 14.63
N GLU A 20 -16.10 2.08 15.95
CA GLU A 20 -15.12 2.86 16.72
C GLU A 20 -13.66 2.43 16.46
N ALA A 21 -13.40 1.16 16.16
CA ALA A 21 -12.06 0.67 15.83
C ALA A 21 -11.66 0.94 14.38
N GLY A 22 -12.62 1.00 13.46
CA GLY A 22 -12.41 1.09 12.02
C GLY A 22 -11.67 -0.10 11.39
N SER A 23 -11.40 -1.17 12.14
CA SER A 23 -10.68 -2.36 11.68
C SER A 23 -11.02 -3.61 12.50
N LEU A 24 -10.90 -4.80 11.88
CA LEU A 24 -11.12 -6.08 12.57
C LEU A 24 -10.11 -6.33 13.71
N SER A 25 -8.85 -5.89 13.54
CA SER A 25 -7.83 -6.02 14.58
C SER A 25 -8.16 -5.16 15.81
N GLY A 26 -8.57 -3.90 15.60
CA GLY A 26 -8.98 -3.03 16.71
C GLY A 26 -10.27 -3.50 17.39
N MET A 27 -11.20 -4.08 16.63
CA MET A 27 -12.39 -4.74 17.21
C MET A 27 -11.99 -5.93 18.09
N ALA A 28 -11.04 -6.74 17.65
CA ALA A 28 -10.55 -7.90 18.40
C ALA A 28 -9.90 -7.49 19.74
N GLU A 29 -9.08 -6.44 19.72
CA GLU A 29 -8.45 -5.88 20.92
C GLU A 29 -9.50 -5.32 21.89
N ARG A 30 -10.47 -4.54 21.40
CA ARG A 30 -11.52 -3.92 22.23
C ARG A 30 -12.43 -4.94 22.90
N LEU A 31 -12.81 -5.99 22.19
CA LEU A 31 -13.68 -7.05 22.71
C LEU A 31 -12.89 -8.16 23.43
N ASN A 32 -11.56 -8.06 23.50
CA ASN A 32 -10.66 -9.09 24.04
C ASN A 32 -10.96 -10.49 23.45
N ILE A 33 -11.08 -10.53 22.13
CA ILE A 33 -11.31 -11.73 21.32
C ILE A 33 -10.19 -11.91 20.31
N THR A 34 -10.11 -13.09 19.70
CA THR A 34 -9.12 -13.34 18.65
C THR A 34 -9.58 -12.76 17.31
N TYR A 35 -8.62 -12.41 16.45
CA TYR A 35 -8.92 -11.90 15.10
C TYR A 35 -9.86 -12.82 14.29
N PRO A 36 -9.66 -14.17 14.26
CA PRO A 36 -10.61 -15.06 13.58
C PRO A 36 -12.04 -14.93 14.13
N THR A 37 -12.20 -14.81 15.44
CA THR A 37 -13.52 -14.61 16.08
C THR A 37 -14.14 -13.28 15.64
N ALA A 38 -13.37 -12.20 15.61
CA ALA A 38 -13.84 -10.90 15.15
C ALA A 38 -14.28 -10.93 13.68
N ALA A 39 -13.51 -11.61 12.82
CA ALA A 39 -13.84 -11.80 11.41
C ALA A 39 -15.14 -12.61 11.23
N THR A 40 -15.31 -13.71 11.97
CA THR A 40 -16.54 -14.51 11.95
C THR A 40 -17.75 -13.69 12.38
N TRP A 41 -17.66 -12.96 13.50
CA TRP A 41 -18.78 -12.15 14.00
C TRP A 41 -19.14 -11.02 13.06
N ALA A 42 -18.14 -10.36 12.47
CA ALA A 42 -18.39 -9.30 11.50
C ALA A 42 -19.10 -9.82 10.24
N HIS A 43 -18.72 -11.01 9.77
CA HIS A 43 -19.39 -11.68 8.65
C HIS A 43 -20.83 -12.08 9.01
N GLU A 44 -21.06 -12.69 10.17
CA GLU A 44 -22.40 -13.11 10.63
C GLU A 44 -23.35 -11.93 10.83
N LEU A 45 -22.83 -10.76 11.24
CA LEU A 45 -23.61 -9.53 11.44
C LEU A 45 -23.76 -8.69 10.17
N GLY A 46 -23.17 -9.12 9.05
CA GLY A 46 -23.22 -8.40 7.78
C GLY A 46 -22.56 -7.02 7.83
N LEU A 47 -21.49 -6.85 8.62
CA LEU A 47 -20.77 -5.59 8.72
C LEU A 47 -20.08 -5.26 7.39
N THR A 48 -20.24 -4.02 6.92
CA THR A 48 -19.49 -3.50 5.76
C THR A 48 -18.05 -3.27 6.17
N LEU A 49 -17.21 -4.29 5.96
CA LEU A 49 -15.80 -4.20 6.29
C LEU A 49 -15.09 -3.21 5.35
N LYS A 50 -14.34 -2.27 5.92
CA LYS A 50 -13.37 -1.50 5.14
C LYS A 50 -12.40 -2.49 4.49
N ASN A 51 -12.29 -2.45 3.16
CA ASN A 51 -11.34 -3.26 2.42
C ASN A 51 -9.93 -3.03 2.97
N GLN A 52 -9.41 -3.98 3.74
CA GLN A 52 -8.03 -4.01 4.22
C GLN A 52 -7.08 -4.46 3.09
N GLY A 53 -7.37 -4.04 1.86
CA GLY A 53 -6.56 -4.34 0.68
C GLY A 53 -5.36 -3.41 0.58
N TYR A 54 -4.36 -3.82 -0.20
CA TYR A 54 -3.28 -2.92 -0.59
C TYR A 54 -3.85 -1.75 -1.40
N ASN A 55 -3.90 -0.58 -0.79
CA ASN A 55 -4.19 0.65 -1.53
C ASN A 55 -3.02 0.93 -2.46
N LYS A 56 -3.30 0.96 -3.77
CA LYS A 56 -2.33 1.35 -4.78
C LYS A 56 -1.80 2.74 -4.40
N PRO A 57 -0.49 2.91 -4.16
CA PRO A 57 0.04 4.20 -3.78
C PRO A 57 -0.24 5.20 -4.90
N ALA A 58 -0.65 6.41 -4.54
CA ALA A 58 -0.57 7.55 -5.44
C ALA A 58 0.91 7.75 -5.76
N LEU A 59 1.29 7.48 -7.01
CA LEU A 59 2.68 7.56 -7.44
C LEU A 59 3.01 9.00 -7.83
N GLU A 60 4.20 9.45 -7.46
CA GLU A 60 4.70 10.79 -7.80
C GLU A 60 4.98 10.94 -9.30
N ILE A 61 5.37 9.84 -9.96
CA ILE A 61 5.65 9.80 -11.40
C ILE A 61 5.06 8.55 -12.05
N THR A 62 4.84 8.63 -13.36
CA THR A 62 4.50 7.48 -14.20
C THR A 62 5.75 6.68 -14.58
N GLY A 63 5.55 5.42 -14.97
CA GLY A 63 6.63 4.57 -15.50
C GLY A 63 7.29 5.15 -16.75
N LEU A 64 6.49 5.78 -17.62
CA LEU A 64 6.99 6.41 -18.84
C LEU A 64 7.91 7.61 -18.51
N GLN A 65 7.51 8.46 -17.55
CA GLN A 65 8.36 9.56 -17.07
C GLN A 65 9.67 9.04 -16.47
N CYS A 66 9.61 7.99 -15.64
CA CYS A 66 10.81 7.35 -15.10
C CYS A 66 11.76 6.89 -16.21
N ARG A 67 11.22 6.25 -17.27
CA ARG A 67 12.01 5.79 -18.41
C ARG A 67 12.68 6.95 -19.14
N HIS A 68 11.93 8.00 -19.46
CA HIS A 68 12.46 9.15 -20.19
C HIS A 68 13.51 9.90 -19.38
N ALA A 69 13.29 10.13 -18.08
CA ALA A 69 14.27 10.75 -17.21
C ALA A 69 15.55 9.91 -17.11
N ARG A 70 15.43 8.59 -16.96
CA ARG A 70 16.60 7.68 -16.96
C ARG A 70 17.37 7.74 -18.27
N GLU A 71 16.67 7.73 -19.40
CA GLU A 71 17.29 7.78 -20.74
C GLU A 71 17.93 9.16 -21.02
N TYR A 72 17.30 10.24 -20.57
CA TYR A 72 17.85 11.61 -20.63
C TYR A 72 19.17 11.72 -19.85
N LEU A 73 19.26 11.08 -18.69
CA LEU A 73 20.49 11.00 -17.90
C LEU A 73 21.56 10.06 -18.51
N GLY A 74 21.27 9.40 -19.62
CA GLY A 74 22.17 8.43 -20.26
C GLY A 74 22.39 7.14 -19.45
N LEU A 75 21.51 6.85 -18.48
CA LEU A 75 21.68 5.72 -17.58
C LEU A 75 21.05 4.46 -18.17
N THR A 76 21.79 3.36 -18.18
CA THR A 76 21.21 2.04 -18.43
C THR A 76 20.37 1.61 -17.23
N ARG A 77 19.42 0.69 -17.42
CA ARG A 77 18.66 0.13 -16.28
C ARG A 77 19.59 -0.51 -15.25
N ASP A 78 20.67 -1.16 -15.66
CA ASP A 78 21.62 -1.79 -14.74
C ASP A 78 22.27 -0.77 -13.81
N VAL A 79 22.77 0.34 -14.38
CA VAL A 79 23.38 1.42 -13.60
C VAL A 79 22.35 2.07 -12.68
N PHE A 80 21.15 2.35 -13.21
CA PHE A 80 20.07 2.96 -12.44
C PHE A 80 19.64 2.09 -11.25
N CYS A 81 19.56 0.78 -11.44
CA CYS A 81 19.21 -0.18 -10.38
C CYS A 81 20.30 -0.30 -9.32
N ALA A 82 21.57 -0.31 -9.74
CA ALA A 82 22.70 -0.34 -8.82
C ALA A 82 22.73 0.91 -7.92
N GLN A 83 22.36 2.08 -8.44
CA GLN A 83 22.35 3.33 -7.70
C GLN A 83 21.09 3.55 -6.84
N SER A 84 19.92 3.16 -7.33
CA SER A 84 18.65 3.30 -6.60
C SER A 84 18.42 2.18 -5.59
N ASN A 85 19.16 1.07 -5.66
CA ASN A 85 18.94 -0.12 -4.86
C ASN A 85 17.49 -0.65 -4.98
N VAL A 86 16.98 -0.64 -6.21
CA VAL A 86 15.70 -1.22 -6.64
C VAL A 86 15.98 -2.29 -7.69
N SER A 87 15.26 -3.42 -7.63
CA SER A 87 15.50 -4.53 -8.56
C SER A 87 15.24 -4.16 -10.01
N LYS A 88 16.06 -4.66 -10.93
CA LYS A 88 15.93 -4.46 -12.38
C LYS A 88 14.56 -4.85 -12.93
N THR A 89 14.01 -5.97 -12.46
CA THR A 89 12.68 -6.43 -12.86
C THR A 89 11.60 -5.42 -12.44
N ALA A 90 11.63 -4.94 -11.20
CA ALA A 90 10.66 -3.95 -10.74
C ALA A 90 10.73 -2.63 -11.54
N ILE A 91 11.93 -2.11 -11.81
CA ILE A 91 12.10 -0.91 -12.65
C ILE A 91 11.61 -1.17 -14.08
N ARG A 92 11.93 -2.32 -14.68
CA ARG A 92 11.47 -2.68 -16.02
C ARG A 92 9.94 -2.74 -16.10
N GLU A 93 9.29 -3.51 -15.21
CA GLU A 93 7.83 -3.65 -15.23
C GLU A 93 7.13 -2.32 -14.93
N PHE A 94 7.72 -1.49 -14.08
CA PHE A 94 7.21 -0.15 -13.83
C PHE A 94 7.31 0.75 -15.07
N GLU A 95 8.49 0.83 -15.70
CA GLU A 95 8.71 1.64 -16.91
C GLU A 95 7.85 1.20 -18.10
N LEU A 96 7.49 -0.08 -18.17
CA LEU A 96 6.57 -0.64 -19.17
C LEU A 96 5.08 -0.40 -18.84
N GLY A 97 4.77 0.08 -17.64
CA GLY A 97 3.39 0.27 -17.16
C GLY A 97 2.69 -1.02 -16.70
N ASN A 98 3.40 -2.15 -16.65
CA ASN A 98 2.87 -3.45 -16.24
C ASN A 98 2.71 -3.58 -14.72
N SER A 99 3.44 -2.78 -13.94
CA SER A 99 3.37 -2.81 -12.47
C SER A 99 3.50 -1.42 -11.88
N THR A 100 3.21 -1.31 -10.58
CA THR A 100 3.48 -0.10 -9.80
C THR A 100 4.51 -0.37 -8.73
N LEU A 101 5.38 0.60 -8.49
CA LEU A 101 6.34 0.51 -7.41
C LEU A 101 5.63 0.68 -6.06
N ARG A 102 6.07 -0.09 -5.07
CA ARG A 102 5.71 0.16 -3.66
C ARG A 102 6.34 1.49 -3.23
N LYS A 103 5.71 2.17 -2.27
CA LYS A 103 6.16 3.48 -1.77
C LYS A 103 7.66 3.53 -1.48
N GLY A 104 8.19 2.61 -0.69
CA GLY A 104 9.63 2.60 -0.36
C GLY A 104 10.59 2.40 -1.55
N ASN A 105 10.15 1.78 -2.65
CA ASN A 105 10.95 1.72 -3.88
C ASN A 105 10.80 2.99 -4.71
N MET A 106 9.61 3.61 -4.72
CA MET A 106 9.40 4.91 -5.35
C MET A 106 10.25 5.99 -4.68
N ASP A 107 10.28 6.03 -3.35
CA ASP A 107 11.09 7.00 -2.58
C ASP A 107 12.58 6.94 -2.99
N LYS A 108 13.13 5.74 -3.15
CA LYS A 108 14.51 5.53 -3.61
C LYS A 108 14.75 6.01 -5.04
N VAL A 109 13.79 5.76 -5.94
CA VAL A 109 13.84 6.20 -7.34
C VAL A 109 13.82 7.73 -7.39
N MET A 110 12.91 8.37 -6.65
CA MET A 110 12.81 9.83 -6.57
C MET A 110 14.04 10.45 -5.92
N GLU A 111 14.60 9.83 -4.88
CA GLU A 111 15.85 10.28 -4.27
C GLU A 111 17.01 10.25 -5.28
N LEU A 112 17.09 9.20 -6.11
CA LEU A 112 18.11 9.12 -7.16
C LEU A 112 17.94 10.23 -8.19
N PHE A 113 16.72 10.47 -8.68
CA PHE A 113 16.45 11.58 -9.61
C PHE A 113 16.80 12.93 -9.01
N LYS A 114 16.48 13.15 -7.73
CA LYS A 114 16.86 14.37 -6.99
C LYS A 114 18.38 14.55 -6.90
N ARG A 115 19.15 13.47 -6.72
CA ARG A 115 20.63 13.52 -6.74
C ARG A 115 21.16 13.94 -8.11
N TYR A 116 20.48 13.55 -9.19
CA TYR A 116 20.75 13.99 -10.55
C TYR A 116 20.15 15.35 -10.91
N ARG A 117 19.55 16.07 -9.93
CA ARG A 117 18.88 17.35 -10.12
C ARG A 117 17.66 17.30 -11.06
N VAL A 118 17.10 16.12 -11.28
CA VAL A 118 15.85 15.96 -12.03
C VAL A 118 14.66 16.27 -11.13
N THR A 119 13.80 17.17 -11.59
CA THR A 119 12.52 17.52 -10.98
C THR A 119 11.38 17.25 -11.94
N PHE A 120 10.31 16.61 -11.44
CA PHE A 120 9.15 16.24 -12.25
C PHE A 120 8.02 17.25 -12.05
N ASN A 121 7.45 17.71 -13.16
CA ASN A 121 6.34 18.64 -13.19
C ASN A 121 5.00 17.90 -13.23
N SER A 122 3.94 18.58 -12.81
CA SER A 122 2.57 18.03 -12.80
C SER A 122 1.98 17.77 -14.19
N ASP A 123 2.56 18.37 -15.23
CA ASP A 123 2.12 18.24 -16.63
C ASP A 123 2.73 17.03 -17.35
N GLY A 124 3.56 16.24 -16.68
CA GLY A 124 4.22 15.09 -17.27
C GLY A 124 5.69 15.34 -17.66
N THR A 125 6.16 16.59 -17.64
CA THR A 125 7.53 16.95 -18.03
C THR A 125 8.52 16.83 -16.85
N PHE A 126 9.82 16.92 -17.14
CA PHE A 126 10.88 17.01 -16.14
C PHE A 126 12.00 17.94 -16.61
N GLU A 127 12.70 18.56 -15.66
CA GLU A 127 13.87 19.43 -15.85
C GLU A 127 15.03 19.05 -14.94
#